data_AF-A0A938D5E8-F1
#
_entry.id   AF-A0A938D5E8-F1
#
_cell.length_a   1.000
_cell.length_b   1.000
_cell.length_c   1.000
_cell.angle_alpha   90.00
_cell.angle_beta   90.00
_cell.angle_gamma   90.00
#
_symmetry.space_group_name_H-M   'P 1'
#
loop_
_entity.id
_entity.type
_entity.pdbx_description
1 polymer ?
#
loop_
_entity_poly.entity_id
_entity_poly.type
_entity_poly.pdbx_seq_one_letter_code
_entity_poly.pdbx_strand_id
1 'polypeptide(L)'
;MRWMAVLAVAMLSACVPGLGGSERAALAPKASPLAAEVIETTALETPTAQTTALNAAQTAASPAATAPDEAGPAAPEPTEEVAAVPTAQAPAPLSPEEARCLKSGGSWATAGDSGAKACVRLTRDGGKSCTRQSQCEGFCLARSRTCAPITPMFGCTEILQDDGREVTLCLD
;
A
#
# COMPACT_ATOMS: atom_id res chain seq x y z
N MET A 1 8.90 -53.09 -23.31
CA MET A 1 7.65 -52.47 -22.81
C MET A 1 7.61 -50.92 -22.94
N ARG A 2 8.17 -50.30 -24.00
CA ARG A 2 8.08 -48.84 -24.23
C ARG A 2 7.31 -48.46 -25.50
N TRP A 3 6.51 -49.39 -26.04
CA TRP A 3 5.80 -49.22 -27.32
C TRP A 3 4.27 -49.20 -27.23
N MET A 4 3.67 -49.42 -26.05
CA MET A 4 2.20 -49.41 -25.91
C MET A 4 1.59 -48.08 -25.49
N ALA A 5 2.39 -47.05 -25.13
CA ALA A 5 1.84 -45.78 -24.66
C ALA A 5 1.58 -44.74 -25.79
N VAL A 6 2.02 -45.01 -27.03
CA VAL A 6 1.89 -44.06 -28.15
C VAL A 6 0.48 -44.08 -28.79
N LEU A 7 -0.34 -45.09 -28.49
CA LEU A 7 -1.66 -45.27 -29.10
C LEU A 7 -2.81 -44.51 -28.40
N ALA A 8 -2.57 -43.86 -27.25
CA ALA A 8 -3.63 -43.19 -26.48
C ALA A 8 -3.81 -41.68 -26.79
N VAL A 9 -2.96 -41.08 -27.63
CA VAL A 9 -2.93 -39.61 -27.83
C VAL A 9 -3.67 -39.16 -29.12
N ALA A 10 -4.20 -40.09 -29.93
CA ALA A 10 -4.75 -39.77 -31.25
C ALA A 10 -6.29 -39.55 -31.31
N MET A 11 -7.00 -39.51 -30.17
CA MET A 11 -8.48 -39.57 -30.14
C MET A 11 -9.17 -38.45 -29.34
N LEU A 12 -8.63 -37.22 -29.35
CA LEU A 12 -9.34 -36.02 -28.83
C LEU A 12 -9.22 -34.80 -29.75
N SER A 13 -8.93 -35.02 -31.04
CA SER A 13 -8.91 -33.98 -32.07
C SER A 13 -10.14 -34.11 -32.97
N ALA A 14 -11.27 -33.52 -32.55
CA ALA A 14 -12.37 -33.06 -33.42
C ALA A 14 -13.57 -32.63 -32.56
N CYS A 15 -13.66 -31.33 -32.24
CA CYS A 15 -14.93 -30.58 -32.16
C CYS A 15 -14.68 -29.13 -31.72
N VAL A 16 -14.27 -28.26 -32.64
CA VAL A 16 -14.75 -26.87 -32.63
C VAL A 16 -15.00 -26.45 -34.08
N PRO A 17 -16.25 -26.52 -34.58
CA PRO A 17 -16.66 -25.79 -35.77
C PRO A 17 -16.94 -24.34 -35.35
N GLY A 18 -16.35 -23.36 -36.03
CA GLY A 18 -16.61 -21.97 -35.68
C GLY A 18 -15.82 -20.93 -36.45
N LEU A 19 -15.64 -21.10 -37.76
CA LEU A 19 -15.30 -20.01 -38.66
C LEU A 19 -16.56 -19.16 -38.90
N GLY A 20 -16.54 -17.92 -38.40
CA GLY A 20 -17.41 -16.81 -38.80
C GLY A 20 -16.79 -15.55 -38.21
N GLY A 21 -16.31 -14.56 -38.95
CA GLY A 21 -16.77 -14.06 -40.23
C GLY A 21 -17.66 -12.84 -39.94
N SER A 22 -17.12 -11.64 -40.24
CA SER A 22 -17.83 -10.35 -40.27
C SER A 22 -18.26 -9.81 -38.89
N GLU A 23 -18.11 -8.54 -38.51
CA GLU A 23 -18.05 -7.31 -39.28
C GLU A 23 -17.44 -6.23 -38.39
N ARG A 24 -16.55 -5.41 -38.96
CA ARG A 24 -16.16 -4.13 -38.36
C ARG A 24 -17.36 -3.19 -38.47
N ALA A 25 -18.21 -3.17 -37.45
CA ALA A 25 -19.12 -2.06 -37.25
C ALA A 25 -18.29 -0.85 -36.80
N ALA A 26 -17.86 -0.06 -37.77
CA ALA A 26 -17.39 1.29 -37.54
C ALA A 26 -18.57 2.12 -37.00
N LEU A 27 -18.73 2.15 -35.68
CA LEU A 27 -19.51 3.21 -35.05
C LEU A 27 -18.67 4.47 -35.09
N ALA A 28 -19.04 5.37 -36.00
CA ALA A 28 -18.63 6.76 -35.99
C ALA A 28 -18.85 7.36 -34.59
N PRO A 29 -17.88 8.09 -34.01
CA PRO A 29 -18.15 8.90 -32.85
C PRO A 29 -19.07 10.05 -33.28
N LYS A 30 -20.34 9.99 -32.86
CA LYS A 30 -21.18 11.19 -32.78
C LYS A 30 -20.51 12.13 -31.78
N ALA A 31 -20.00 13.24 -32.28
CA ALA A 31 -19.56 14.35 -31.46
C ALA A 31 -20.76 14.87 -30.65
N SER A 32 -20.73 14.66 -29.33
CA SER A 32 -21.62 15.35 -28.41
C SER A 32 -21.13 16.80 -28.29
N PRO A 33 -22.00 17.81 -28.47
CA PRO A 33 -21.64 19.18 -28.10
C PRO A 33 -21.53 19.23 -26.58
N LEU A 34 -20.29 19.26 -26.08
CA LEU A 34 -20.02 19.72 -24.72
C LEU A 34 -20.41 21.19 -24.69
N ALA A 35 -21.59 21.49 -24.15
CA ALA A 35 -21.88 22.81 -23.65
C ALA A 35 -20.80 23.12 -22.61
N ALA A 36 -19.97 24.12 -22.90
CA ALA A 36 -19.04 24.68 -21.92
C ALA A 36 -19.90 25.35 -20.85
N GLU A 37 -20.21 24.62 -19.79
CA GLU A 37 -20.77 25.20 -18.59
C GLU A 37 -19.68 26.08 -17.97
N VAL A 38 -20.02 27.36 -17.79
CA VAL A 38 -19.15 28.36 -17.22
C VAL A 38 -18.81 27.94 -15.80
N ILE A 39 -17.55 27.55 -15.56
CA ILE A 39 -17.04 27.35 -14.21
C ILE A 39 -16.90 28.73 -13.59
N GLU A 40 -17.88 29.15 -12.79
CA GLU A 40 -17.68 30.25 -11.86
C GLU A 40 -16.60 29.84 -10.86
N THR A 41 -15.41 30.41 -11.01
CA THR A 41 -14.35 30.31 -10.01
C THR A 41 -14.77 31.14 -8.80
N THR A 42 -15.43 30.53 -7.82
CA THR A 42 -15.56 31.13 -6.49
C THR A 42 -14.15 31.20 -5.90
N ALA A 43 -13.57 32.40 -5.90
CA ALA A 43 -12.32 32.64 -5.18
C ALA A 43 -12.56 32.26 -3.71
N LEU A 44 -11.75 31.34 -3.18
CA LEU A 44 -11.70 31.09 -1.75
C LEU A 44 -11.35 32.41 -1.05
N GLU A 45 -12.34 33.03 -0.44
CA GLU A 45 -12.12 34.14 0.48
C GLU A 45 -11.28 33.63 1.65
N THR A 46 -10.07 34.18 1.78
CA THR A 46 -9.24 34.05 2.98
C THR A 46 -9.96 34.67 4.18
N PRO A 47 -10.29 33.93 5.25
CA PRO A 47 -10.65 34.55 6.50
C PRO A 47 -9.37 35.04 7.19
N THR A 48 -8.85 36.18 6.73
CA THR A 48 -7.98 37.02 7.56
C THR A 48 -8.88 37.69 8.58
N ALA A 49 -8.99 37.07 9.77
CA ALA A 49 -9.13 37.74 11.08
C ALA A 49 -9.76 36.82 12.13
N GLN A 50 -9.04 35.78 12.61
CA GLN A 50 -9.32 35.20 13.94
C GLN A 50 -8.05 34.82 14.73
N THR A 51 -6.86 35.28 14.34
CA THR A 51 -5.61 34.94 15.07
C THR A 51 -5.32 35.84 16.27
N THR A 52 -6.16 36.84 16.58
CA THR A 52 -5.84 37.83 17.64
C THR A 52 -6.67 37.69 18.92
N ALA A 53 -7.55 36.69 19.06
CA ALA A 53 -8.49 36.62 20.20
C ALA A 53 -8.22 35.51 21.24
N LEU A 54 -7.16 34.70 21.10
CA LEU A 54 -6.83 33.63 22.08
C LEU A 54 -5.54 33.89 22.88
N ASN A 55 -4.78 34.96 22.59
CA ASN A 55 -3.50 35.24 23.23
C ASN A 55 -3.57 36.45 24.19
N ALA A 56 -4.57 36.47 25.07
CA ALA A 56 -4.74 37.53 26.07
C ALA A 56 -5.29 37.03 27.42
N ALA A 57 -5.19 35.74 27.73
CA ALA A 57 -5.77 35.15 28.94
C ALA A 57 -4.79 34.37 29.83
N GLN A 58 -3.47 34.50 29.63
CA GLN A 58 -2.47 33.83 30.48
C GLN A 58 -1.35 34.78 30.92
N THR A 59 -1.73 35.89 31.54
CA THR A 59 -0.85 36.63 32.43
C THR A 59 -1.68 37.18 33.59
N ALA A 60 -1.60 36.51 34.74
CA ALA A 60 -1.70 37.04 36.11
C ALA A 60 -2.41 36.05 37.04
N ALA A 61 -1.64 35.37 37.90
CA ALA A 61 -1.91 35.29 39.35
C ALA A 61 -0.98 34.27 40.04
N SER A 62 0.07 34.78 40.66
CA SER A 62 0.57 34.33 41.96
C SER A 62 0.75 35.62 42.79
N PRO A 63 0.65 35.63 44.14
CA PRO A 63 1.07 34.61 45.12
C PRO A 63 0.00 34.43 46.26
N ALA A 64 0.15 33.79 47.43
CA ALA A 64 1.28 33.42 48.27
C ALA A 64 0.92 32.34 49.32
N ALA A 65 1.93 31.54 49.67
CA ALA A 65 2.34 31.05 50.99
C ALA A 65 1.32 30.43 51.99
N THR A 66 1.57 29.16 52.33
CA THR A 66 1.69 28.73 53.73
C THR A 66 2.70 27.57 53.82
N ALA A 67 3.69 27.72 54.68
CA ALA A 67 4.58 26.70 55.26
C ALA A 67 4.43 26.88 56.80
N PRO A 68 4.75 25.91 57.71
CA PRO A 68 5.98 25.12 57.68
C PRO A 68 5.98 23.68 58.28
N ASP A 69 7.13 23.03 58.08
CA ASP A 69 7.84 22.01 58.88
C ASP A 69 7.23 20.62 59.14
N GLU A 70 7.92 19.55 58.70
CA GLU A 70 8.75 18.72 59.60
C GLU A 70 9.63 17.72 58.79
N ALA A 71 10.84 17.48 59.30
CA ALA A 71 11.95 16.78 58.68
C ALA A 71 11.76 15.25 58.48
N GLY A 72 12.39 14.70 57.43
CA GLY A 72 12.62 13.27 57.24
C GLY A 72 13.83 13.04 56.31
N PRO A 73 14.77 12.12 56.62
CA PRO A 73 16.17 12.25 56.22
C PRO A 73 16.56 11.48 54.95
N ALA A 74 17.77 11.81 54.49
CA ALA A 74 18.68 11.04 53.64
C ALA A 74 18.30 10.87 52.17
N ALA A 75 18.90 11.75 51.36
CA ALA A 75 19.18 11.47 49.95
C ALA A 75 20.07 10.21 49.85
N PRO A 76 19.69 9.18 49.09
CA PRO A 76 20.68 8.27 48.56
C PRO A 76 21.45 9.03 47.47
N GLU A 77 22.77 9.02 47.64
CA GLU A 77 23.74 9.43 46.64
C GLU A 77 23.35 8.82 45.27
N PRO A 78 23.46 9.56 44.15
CA PRO A 78 23.33 8.97 42.84
C PRO A 78 24.54 8.04 42.69
N THR A 79 24.32 6.77 43.02
CA THR A 79 25.13 5.68 42.50
C THR A 79 25.04 5.84 40.99
N GLU A 80 26.15 6.29 40.38
CA GLU A 80 26.43 6.05 38.98
C GLU A 80 26.42 4.53 38.81
N GLU A 81 25.22 3.98 38.64
CA GLU A 81 25.03 2.70 38.01
C GLU A 81 25.48 2.91 36.58
N VAL A 82 26.73 2.53 36.34
CA VAL A 82 27.30 2.36 35.01
C VAL A 82 26.40 1.37 34.29
N ALA A 83 25.37 1.90 33.64
CA ALA A 83 24.52 1.17 32.73
C ALA A 83 25.47 0.56 31.71
N ALA A 84 25.62 -0.77 31.80
CA ALA A 84 26.40 -1.52 30.87
C ALA A 84 25.91 -1.16 29.46
N VAL A 85 26.77 -0.47 28.71
CA VAL A 85 26.52 -0.19 27.29
C VAL A 85 26.29 -1.56 26.66
N PRO A 86 25.10 -1.85 26.10
CA PRO A 86 24.89 -3.12 25.43
C PRO A 86 25.95 -3.21 24.35
N THR A 87 26.82 -4.22 24.46
CA THR A 87 27.81 -4.51 23.43
C THR A 87 27.00 -4.75 22.16
N ALA A 88 27.13 -3.84 21.20
CA ALA A 88 26.42 -3.92 19.93
C ALA A 88 26.82 -5.24 19.25
N GLN A 89 25.95 -6.24 19.35
CA GLN A 89 26.11 -7.50 18.67
C GLN A 89 26.10 -7.20 17.17
N ALA A 90 27.14 -7.65 16.46
CA ALA A 90 27.18 -7.51 15.01
C ALA A 90 25.89 -8.10 14.42
N PRO A 91 25.22 -7.39 13.49
CA PRO A 91 23.96 -7.85 12.93
C PRO A 91 24.14 -9.24 12.32
N ALA A 92 23.17 -10.11 12.56
CA ALA A 92 23.17 -11.45 11.98
C ALA A 92 23.30 -11.37 10.45
N PRO A 93 23.99 -12.32 9.81
CA PRO A 93 24.13 -12.32 8.36
C PRO A 93 22.76 -12.46 7.68
N LEU A 94 22.56 -11.70 6.61
CA LEU A 94 21.33 -11.73 5.82
C LEU A 94 21.12 -13.11 5.18
N SER A 95 19.86 -13.54 5.11
CA SER A 95 19.52 -14.75 4.34
C SER A 95 19.78 -14.53 2.83
N PRO A 96 20.01 -15.60 2.04
CA PRO A 96 20.17 -15.46 0.59
C PRO A 96 18.97 -14.82 -0.11
N GLU A 97 17.75 -15.04 0.40
CA GLU A 97 16.50 -14.49 -0.14
C GLU A 97 16.37 -13.00 0.16
N GLU A 98 16.66 -12.60 1.39
CA GLU A 98 16.72 -11.21 1.81
C GLU A 98 17.77 -10.44 1.01
N ALA A 99 18.98 -10.99 0.88
CA ALA A 99 20.04 -10.37 0.09
C ALA A 99 19.63 -10.18 -1.39
N ARG A 100 18.94 -11.17 -1.99
CA ARG A 100 18.40 -11.06 -3.35
C ARG A 100 17.32 -9.99 -3.44
N CYS A 101 16.42 -9.93 -2.47
CA CYS A 101 15.36 -8.94 -2.42
C CYS A 101 15.93 -7.52 -2.41
N LEU A 102 16.81 -7.24 -1.45
CA LEU A 102 17.44 -5.93 -1.28
C LEU A 102 18.28 -5.55 -2.50
N LYS A 103 19.04 -6.51 -3.07
CA LYS A 103 19.81 -6.28 -4.31
C LYS A 103 18.92 -5.92 -5.50
N SER A 104 17.70 -6.45 -5.55
CA SER A 104 16.73 -6.12 -6.60
C SER A 104 16.00 -4.80 -6.36
N GLY A 105 16.25 -4.10 -5.26
CA GLY A 105 15.57 -2.86 -4.87
C GLY A 105 14.22 -3.09 -4.20
N GLY A 106 13.96 -4.31 -3.72
CA GLY A 106 12.83 -4.60 -2.85
C GLY A 106 13.14 -4.33 -1.38
N SER A 107 12.13 -4.47 -0.54
CA SER A 107 12.19 -4.41 0.91
C SER A 107 11.83 -5.77 1.50
N TRP A 108 12.62 -6.23 2.48
CA TRP A 108 12.35 -7.47 3.20
C TRP A 108 11.38 -7.19 4.35
N ALA A 109 10.12 -7.57 4.18
CA ALA A 109 9.04 -7.25 5.10
C ALA A 109 8.37 -8.51 5.64
N THR A 110 7.70 -8.37 6.80
CA THR A 110 6.79 -9.40 7.27
C THR A 110 5.57 -9.45 6.35
N ALA A 111 5.21 -10.66 5.93
CA ALA A 111 4.10 -11.00 5.07
C ALA A 111 3.00 -11.64 5.91
N GLY A 112 1.75 -11.24 5.64
CA GLY A 112 0.56 -11.83 6.24
C GLY A 112 0.53 -11.83 7.77
N ASP A 113 -0.33 -12.68 8.31
CA ASP A 113 -0.48 -12.90 9.76
C ASP A 113 0.44 -14.04 10.25
N SER A 114 0.96 -14.87 9.34
CA SER A 114 1.86 -15.99 9.67
C SER A 114 3.24 -15.57 10.15
N GLY A 115 3.61 -14.29 10.01
CA GLY A 115 4.95 -13.80 10.34
C GLY A 115 6.01 -14.20 9.32
N ALA A 116 5.61 -14.74 8.16
CA ALA A 116 6.49 -15.05 7.05
C ALA A 116 7.24 -13.80 6.59
N LYS A 117 8.37 -13.99 5.90
CA LYS A 117 9.13 -12.89 5.32
C LYS A 117 9.01 -12.95 3.81
N ALA A 118 8.81 -11.79 3.18
CA ALA A 118 8.70 -11.69 1.75
C ALA A 118 9.38 -10.44 1.20
N CYS A 119 9.67 -10.50 -0.10
CA CYS A 119 10.18 -9.37 -0.83
C CYS A 119 9.04 -8.51 -1.36
N VAL A 120 8.88 -7.31 -0.80
CA VAL A 120 7.90 -6.32 -1.24
C VAL A 120 8.59 -5.29 -2.13
N ARG A 121 7.96 -4.91 -3.24
CA ARG A 121 8.52 -3.97 -4.20
C ARG A 121 7.50 -2.90 -4.54
N LEU A 122 7.95 -1.66 -4.71
CA LEU A 122 7.11 -0.60 -5.28
C LEU A 122 6.91 -0.88 -6.77
N THR A 123 5.68 -0.75 -7.23
CA THR A 123 5.31 -0.82 -8.64
C THR A 123 5.56 0.53 -9.32
N ARG A 124 5.96 0.52 -10.59
CA ARG A 124 6.23 1.76 -11.35
C ARG A 124 4.96 2.51 -11.78
N ASP A 125 3.83 1.84 -11.75
CA ASP A 125 2.53 2.32 -12.20
C ASP A 125 1.52 2.49 -11.05
N GLY A 126 1.96 2.39 -9.81
CA GLY A 126 1.13 2.60 -8.62
C GLY A 126 0.28 3.86 -8.72
N GLY A 127 -1.03 3.71 -8.52
CA GLY A 127 -2.01 4.79 -8.61
C GLY A 127 -2.50 5.16 -10.01
N LYS A 128 -1.91 4.63 -11.08
CA LYS A 128 -2.43 4.84 -12.44
C LYS A 128 -3.77 4.14 -12.63
N SER A 129 -4.67 4.74 -13.40
CA SER A 129 -5.98 4.16 -13.68
C SER A 129 -5.88 2.85 -14.48
N CYS A 130 -6.73 1.89 -14.16
CA CYS A 130 -6.79 0.59 -14.80
C CYS A 130 -8.23 0.05 -14.85
N THR A 131 -8.48 -0.89 -15.77
CA THR A 131 -9.77 -1.57 -15.96
C THR A 131 -9.67 -3.09 -15.93
N ARG A 132 -8.44 -3.62 -15.89
CA ARG A 132 -8.09 -5.06 -15.81
C ARG A 132 -6.65 -5.20 -15.34
N GLN A 133 -6.31 -6.33 -14.72
CA GLN A 133 -4.99 -6.60 -14.13
C GLN A 133 -3.82 -6.44 -15.12
N SER A 134 -3.97 -6.91 -16.37
CA SER A 134 -2.90 -6.90 -17.38
C SER A 134 -2.32 -5.52 -17.73
N GLN A 135 -2.93 -4.44 -17.24
CA GLN A 135 -2.46 -3.07 -17.43
C GLN A 135 -1.48 -2.62 -16.33
N CYS A 136 -1.34 -3.42 -15.26
CA CYS A 136 -0.54 -3.09 -14.10
C CYS A 136 0.66 -4.04 -13.96
N GLU A 137 1.76 -3.56 -13.39
CA GLU A 137 2.90 -4.38 -12.93
C GLU A 137 2.48 -5.28 -11.75
N GLY A 138 1.53 -4.81 -10.95
CA GLY A 138 0.87 -5.58 -9.89
C GLY A 138 -0.61 -5.82 -10.18
N PHE A 139 -1.46 -5.54 -9.19
CA PHE A 139 -2.91 -5.76 -9.29
C PHE A 139 -3.64 -4.47 -9.69
N CYS A 140 -4.76 -4.61 -10.42
CA CYS A 140 -5.71 -3.52 -10.60
C CYS A 140 -6.73 -3.56 -9.46
N LEU A 141 -6.70 -2.57 -8.56
CA LEU A 141 -7.59 -2.52 -7.39
C LEU A 141 -9.02 -2.21 -7.84
N ALA A 142 -9.98 -3.07 -7.47
CA ALA A 142 -11.35 -2.96 -7.97
C ALA A 142 -12.06 -1.71 -7.45
N ARG A 143 -11.86 -1.38 -6.16
CA ARG A 143 -12.50 -0.24 -5.49
C ARG A 143 -12.08 1.11 -6.10
N SER A 144 -10.78 1.30 -6.36
CA SER A 144 -10.25 2.57 -6.83
C SER A 144 -10.04 2.63 -8.35
N ARG A 145 -10.10 1.48 -9.04
CA ARG A 145 -9.73 1.36 -10.46
C ARG A 145 -8.32 1.89 -10.72
N THR A 146 -7.39 1.60 -9.83
CA THR A 146 -5.98 2.01 -9.94
C THR A 146 -5.02 0.86 -9.69
N CYS A 147 -3.83 0.91 -10.28
CA CYS A 147 -2.78 -0.08 -10.05
C CYS A 147 -2.28 0.00 -8.59
N ALA A 148 -2.07 -1.16 -7.98
CA ALA A 148 -1.55 -1.29 -6.62
C ALA A 148 -0.15 -0.67 -6.52
N PRO A 149 0.18 0.05 -5.43
CA PRO A 149 1.46 0.74 -5.29
C PRO A 149 2.65 -0.18 -4.94
N ILE A 150 2.37 -1.36 -4.39
CA ILE A 150 3.35 -2.37 -4.02
C ILE A 150 2.91 -3.76 -4.50
N THR A 151 3.89 -4.64 -4.69
CA THR A 151 3.68 -6.06 -5.00
C THR A 151 4.62 -6.96 -4.19
N PRO A 152 4.14 -8.09 -3.67
CA PRO A 152 2.71 -8.45 -3.53
C PRO A 152 2.00 -7.56 -2.48
N MET A 153 0.66 -7.47 -2.56
CA MET A 153 -0.17 -6.93 -1.47
C MET A 153 -0.66 -8.07 -0.60
N PHE A 154 -0.15 -8.14 0.63
CA PHE A 154 -0.61 -9.10 1.63
C PHE A 154 -1.95 -8.71 2.22
N GLY A 155 -2.69 -9.70 2.71
CA GLY A 155 -4.07 -9.58 3.14
C GLY A 155 -5.07 -9.86 2.01
N CYS A 156 -6.35 -9.65 2.29
CA CYS A 156 -7.44 -9.81 1.33
C CYS A 156 -7.83 -8.46 0.71
N THR A 157 -7.77 -8.38 -0.62
CA THR A 157 -8.10 -7.16 -1.38
C THR A 157 -8.93 -7.50 -2.61
N GLU A 158 -9.91 -6.65 -2.94
CA GLU A 158 -10.68 -6.77 -4.18
C GLU A 158 -9.89 -6.25 -5.38
N ILE A 159 -9.72 -7.10 -6.39
CA ILE A 159 -8.96 -6.80 -7.61
C ILE A 159 -9.80 -7.09 -8.85
N LEU A 160 -9.47 -6.44 -9.96
CA LEU A 160 -9.99 -6.81 -11.29
C LEU A 160 -9.02 -7.76 -11.96
N GLN A 161 -9.47 -8.94 -12.32
CA GLN A 161 -8.70 -9.88 -13.14
C GLN A 161 -8.54 -9.38 -14.59
N ASP A 162 -7.80 -10.13 -15.41
CA ASP A 162 -7.53 -9.79 -16.81
C ASP A 162 -8.79 -9.72 -17.68
N ASP A 163 -9.81 -10.49 -17.33
CA ASP A 163 -11.13 -10.48 -17.96
C ASP A 163 -12.07 -9.40 -17.38
N GLY A 164 -11.57 -8.56 -16.47
CA GLY A 164 -12.31 -7.47 -15.85
C GLY A 164 -13.27 -7.90 -14.75
N ARG A 165 -13.31 -9.18 -14.37
CA ARG A 165 -14.10 -9.65 -13.23
C ARG A 165 -13.46 -9.21 -11.92
N GLU A 166 -14.30 -8.73 -11.01
CA GLU A 166 -13.91 -8.43 -9.63
C GLU A 166 -13.83 -9.74 -8.82
N VAL A 167 -12.72 -9.92 -8.12
CA VAL A 167 -12.51 -11.03 -7.18
C VAL A 167 -11.75 -10.57 -5.95
N THR A 168 -12.01 -11.24 -4.83
CA THR A 168 -11.19 -11.12 -3.63
C THR A 168 -9.93 -11.97 -3.78
N LEU A 169 -8.77 -11.33 -3.78
CA LEU A 169 -7.47 -12.00 -3.71
C LEU A 169 -6.93 -11.90 -2.28
N CYS A 170 -6.65 -13.03 -1.66
CA CYS A 170 -6.01 -13.12 -0.35
C CYS A 170 -4.60 -13.72 -0.50
N LEU A 171 -3.57 -12.96 -0.11
CA LEU A 171 -2.19 -13.43 0.02
C LEU A 171 -1.76 -13.37 1.48
N ASP A 172 -1.22 -14.47 1.99
CA ASP A 172 -0.55 -14.56 3.30
C ASP A 172 0.96 -14.74 3.11
#